data_AF-A0A8H7D020-F1
#
_entry.id   AF-A0A8H7D020-F1
#
_cell.length_a   1.000
_cell.length_b   1.000
_cell.length_c   1.000
_cell.angle_alpha   90.00
_cell.angle_beta   90.00
_cell.angle_gamma   90.00
#
_symmetry.space_group_name_H-M   'P 1'
#
loop_
_entity.id
_entity.type
_entity.pdbx_description
1 polymer ?
#
loop_
_entity_poly.entity_id
_entity_poly.type
_entity_poly.pdbx_seq_one_letter_code
_entity_poly.pdbx_strand_id
1 'polypeptide(L)'
;MCRGGRMFAPTETWHKWHVKVSQNQCRFAVVSALAASALPSLVLMRSHRIEQIEVVPLVIANAAESFIKTKEAAALLKSLNANADVVKVSNSRKLHAGKGKMRNHRHRQRLLRSKISKLDVTYLSNSDEIQSVVCPAARNSRRQNKNPLINKVVLFRLNPHAKTIRRHGICKPERLKNAKKPKQPSAAGEAFTANLFTP
;
A
#
# COMPACT_ATOMS: atom_id res chain seq x y z
N MET A 1 39.25 11.20 31.38
CA MET A 1 38.24 10.33 32.00
C MET A 1 38.96 9.14 32.63
N CYS A 2 38.74 8.84 33.91
CA CYS A 2 39.45 7.78 34.63
C CYS A 2 38.51 6.62 34.97
N ARG A 3 39.00 5.38 34.94
CA ARG A 3 38.23 4.19 35.39
C ARG A 3 37.92 4.31 36.88
N GLY A 4 36.65 4.15 37.26
CA GLY A 4 36.20 4.32 38.66
C GLY A 4 35.97 5.78 39.09
N GLY A 5 36.14 6.76 38.19
CA GLY A 5 35.80 8.15 38.46
C GLY A 5 34.29 8.41 38.50
N ARG A 6 33.91 9.60 38.98
CA ARG A 6 32.51 10.04 39.02
C ARG A 6 31.93 10.23 37.61
N MET A 7 30.64 9.97 37.46
CA MET A 7 29.89 10.26 36.24
C MET A 7 29.83 11.77 35.99
N PHE A 8 29.88 12.19 34.72
CA PHE A 8 29.60 13.58 34.36
C PHE A 8 28.10 13.86 34.50
N ALA A 9 27.74 14.93 35.24
CA ALA A 9 26.36 15.27 35.64
C ALA A 9 25.63 14.12 36.39
N PRO A 10 25.92 13.92 37.69
CA PRO A 10 25.22 12.92 38.49
C PRO A 10 23.70 13.18 38.56
N THR A 11 22.93 12.12 38.77
CA THR A 11 21.48 12.22 38.91
C THR A 11 21.12 12.82 40.26
N GLU A 12 20.47 13.98 40.25
CA GLU A 12 20.07 14.69 41.46
C GLU A 12 18.64 14.34 41.88
N THR A 13 18.37 14.49 43.18
CA THR A 13 17.06 14.19 43.77
C THR A 13 15.98 15.18 43.33
N TRP A 14 16.35 16.43 43.06
CA TRP A 14 15.44 17.51 42.66
C TRP A 14 15.10 17.54 41.16
N HIS A 15 15.34 16.46 40.43
CA HIS A 15 14.86 16.34 39.06
C HIS A 15 13.33 16.50 39.01
N LYS A 16 12.80 17.22 38.01
CA LYS A 16 11.36 17.46 37.87
C LYS A 16 10.65 16.19 37.38
N TRP A 17 10.35 15.27 38.30
CA TRP A 17 9.67 14.00 38.02
C TRP A 17 8.19 14.17 37.67
N HIS A 18 7.52 15.14 38.30
CA HIS A 18 6.09 15.34 38.18
C HIS A 18 5.77 16.43 37.15
N VAL A 19 4.80 16.15 36.27
CA VAL A 19 4.28 17.10 35.29
C VAL A 19 2.85 17.46 35.67
N LYS A 20 2.58 18.75 35.89
CA LYS A 20 1.23 19.26 36.16
C LYS A 20 0.45 19.31 34.84
N VAL A 21 -0.67 18.60 34.78
CA VAL A 21 -1.63 18.67 33.68
C VAL A 21 -2.88 19.40 34.16
N SER A 22 -3.51 20.19 33.30
CA SER A 22 -4.73 20.91 33.67
C SER A 22 -5.90 19.94 33.92
N GLN A 23 -6.75 20.25 34.89
CA GLN A 23 -7.90 19.38 35.21
C GLN A 23 -8.85 19.23 34.03
N ASN A 24 -9.03 20.29 33.24
CA ASN A 24 -9.89 20.26 32.05
C ASN A 24 -9.35 19.32 30.97
N GLN A 25 -8.03 19.29 30.75
CA GLN A 25 -7.41 18.32 29.83
C GLN A 25 -7.54 16.89 30.34
N CYS A 26 -7.35 16.65 31.66
CA CYS A 26 -7.58 15.33 32.24
C CYS A 26 -9.03 14.87 32.06
N ARG A 27 -10.01 15.74 32.33
CA ARG A 27 -11.43 15.47 32.12
C ARG A 27 -11.75 15.16 30.66
N PHE A 28 -11.24 15.98 29.74
CA PHE A 28 -11.43 15.79 28.30
C PHE A 28 -10.85 14.47 27.81
N ALA A 29 -9.65 14.08 28.29
CA ALA A 29 -9.03 12.81 27.96
C ALA A 29 -9.86 11.60 28.44
N VAL A 30 -10.45 11.68 29.64
CA VAL A 30 -11.33 10.62 30.18
C VAL A 30 -12.61 10.49 29.35
N VAL A 31 -13.29 11.59 29.05
CA VAL A 31 -14.52 11.58 28.23
C VAL A 31 -14.23 11.03 26.83
N SER A 32 -13.10 11.41 26.23
CA SER A 32 -12.67 10.90 24.93
C SER A 32 -12.40 9.39 24.96
N ALA A 33 -11.81 8.87 26.05
CA ALA A 33 -11.56 7.45 26.21
C ALA A 33 -12.87 6.64 26.40
N LEU A 34 -13.85 7.19 27.14
CA LEU A 34 -15.17 6.58 27.30
C LEU A 34 -15.90 6.52 25.95
N ALA A 35 -15.93 7.61 25.20
CA ALA A 35 -16.52 7.64 23.86
C ALA A 35 -15.87 6.59 22.92
N ALA A 36 -14.56 6.42 22.99
CA ALA A 36 -13.85 5.42 22.18
C ALA A 36 -14.22 3.98 22.55
N SER A 37 -14.53 3.68 23.82
CA SER A 37 -14.95 2.34 24.25
C SER A 37 -16.33 1.92 23.75
N ALA A 38 -17.19 2.87 23.39
CA ALA A 38 -18.51 2.58 22.83
C ALA A 38 -18.46 2.16 21.35
N LEU A 39 -17.35 2.42 20.65
CA LEU A 39 -17.22 2.11 19.22
C LEU A 39 -16.54 0.74 19.01
N PRO A 40 -17.24 -0.27 18.46
CA PRO A 40 -16.67 -1.61 18.25
C PRO A 40 -15.39 -1.57 17.40
N SER A 41 -15.37 -0.69 16.40
CA SER A 41 -14.24 -0.48 15.50
C SER A 41 -12.96 -0.13 16.28
N LEU A 42 -13.01 0.85 17.18
CA LEU A 42 -11.85 1.28 17.97
C LEU A 42 -11.42 0.22 18.99
N VAL A 43 -12.37 -0.50 19.58
CA VAL A 43 -12.09 -1.58 20.55
C VAL A 43 -11.37 -2.75 19.89
N LEU A 44 -11.83 -3.18 18.71
CA LEU A 44 -11.19 -4.23 17.92
C LEU A 44 -9.78 -3.82 17.50
N MET A 45 -9.59 -2.57 17.09
CA MET A 45 -8.31 -2.03 16.63
C MET A 45 -7.30 -1.82 17.78
N ARG A 46 -7.78 -1.61 19.00
CA ARG A 46 -6.97 -1.66 20.23
C ARG A 46 -6.45 -3.08 20.55
N SER A 47 -6.96 -4.09 19.85
CA SER A 47 -6.65 -5.52 19.98
C SER A 47 -7.46 -6.24 21.05
N HIS A 48 -8.77 -5.99 21.16
CA HIS A 48 -9.68 -6.87 21.89
C HIS A 48 -10.34 -7.88 20.95
N ARG A 49 -10.61 -9.09 21.46
CA ARG A 49 -11.42 -10.10 20.76
C ARG A 49 -12.89 -9.92 21.12
N ILE A 50 -13.60 -9.14 20.34
CA ILE A 50 -15.02 -8.78 20.57
C ILE A 50 -15.99 -9.37 19.53
N GLU A 51 -15.51 -10.23 18.64
CA GLU A 51 -16.25 -10.75 17.48
C GLU A 51 -17.53 -11.51 17.86
N GLN A 52 -17.55 -12.14 19.04
CA GLN A 52 -18.68 -12.94 19.53
C GLN A 52 -19.61 -12.19 20.49
N ILE A 53 -19.29 -10.92 20.80
CA ILE A 53 -20.09 -10.07 21.68
C ILE A 53 -21.18 -9.43 20.84
N GLU A 54 -22.43 -9.49 21.32
CA GLU A 54 -23.60 -9.03 20.58
C GLU A 54 -23.64 -7.49 20.44
N VAL A 55 -23.31 -6.75 21.51
CA VAL A 55 -23.38 -5.29 21.54
C VAL A 55 -22.18 -4.68 22.27
N VAL A 56 -21.65 -3.60 21.70
CA VAL A 56 -20.75 -2.65 22.36
C VAL A 56 -21.43 -1.28 22.27
N PRO A 57 -21.68 -0.55 23.38
CA PRO A 57 -21.25 -0.80 24.76
C PRO A 57 -21.99 -1.97 25.44
N LEU A 58 -21.24 -2.83 26.15
CA LEU A 58 -21.79 -3.97 26.87
C LEU A 58 -22.23 -3.56 28.28
N VAL A 59 -23.54 -3.62 28.53
CA VAL A 59 -24.16 -3.29 29.81
C VAL A 59 -24.73 -4.56 30.43
N ILE A 60 -24.47 -4.78 31.72
CA ILE A 60 -24.90 -5.96 32.47
C ILE A 60 -25.75 -5.50 33.66
N ALA A 61 -26.64 -6.37 34.15
CA ALA A 61 -27.43 -6.11 35.35
C ALA A 61 -26.55 -5.96 36.61
N ASN A 62 -27.01 -5.12 37.55
CA ASN A 62 -26.34 -4.80 38.83
C ASN A 62 -26.06 -6.04 39.71
N ALA A 63 -26.74 -7.16 39.47
CA ALA A 63 -26.49 -8.41 40.17
C ALA A 63 -25.01 -8.86 40.06
N ALA A 64 -24.31 -8.51 38.97
CA ALA A 64 -22.89 -8.82 38.78
C ALA A 64 -21.96 -8.20 39.86
N GLU A 65 -22.39 -7.13 40.54
CA GLU A 65 -21.61 -6.46 41.60
C GLU A 65 -21.53 -7.31 42.88
N SER A 66 -22.50 -8.21 43.08
CA SER A 66 -22.60 -9.04 44.28
C SER A 66 -21.74 -10.31 44.25
N PHE A 67 -21.02 -10.58 43.16
CA PHE A 67 -20.18 -11.77 43.05
C PHE A 67 -18.99 -11.74 44.02
N ILE A 68 -18.87 -12.81 44.82
CA ILE A 68 -17.76 -12.97 45.77
C ILE A 68 -16.70 -13.92 45.19
N LYS A 69 -17.13 -14.91 44.39
CA LYS A 69 -16.25 -15.94 43.86
C LYS A 69 -15.83 -15.65 42.42
N THR A 70 -14.55 -15.80 42.13
CA THR A 70 -14.00 -15.66 40.77
C THR A 70 -14.59 -16.67 39.78
N LYS A 71 -15.05 -17.83 40.27
CA LYS A 71 -15.74 -18.84 39.45
C LYS A 71 -17.05 -18.30 38.86
N GLU A 72 -17.79 -17.51 39.62
CA GLU A 72 -19.06 -16.89 39.18
C GLU A 72 -18.78 -15.85 38.09
N ALA A 73 -17.79 -14.97 38.31
CA ALA A 73 -17.36 -13.99 37.32
C ALA A 73 -16.85 -14.64 36.02
N ALA A 74 -16.08 -15.74 36.11
CA ALA A 74 -15.60 -16.48 34.95
C ALA A 74 -16.75 -17.17 34.19
N ALA A 75 -17.80 -17.63 34.88
CA ALA A 75 -18.98 -18.18 34.25
C ALA A 75 -19.78 -17.10 33.50
N LEU A 76 -19.94 -15.91 34.09
CA LEU A 76 -20.58 -14.78 33.45
C LEU A 76 -19.83 -14.32 32.17
N LEU A 77 -18.50 -14.24 32.19
CA LEU A 77 -17.73 -13.88 30.99
C LEU A 77 -17.85 -14.93 29.86
N LYS A 78 -18.09 -16.19 30.21
CA LYS A 78 -18.39 -17.25 29.23
C LYS A 78 -19.78 -17.09 28.65
N SER A 79 -20.79 -16.79 29.46
CA SER A 79 -22.16 -16.57 28.96
C SER A 79 -22.27 -15.33 28.07
N LEU A 80 -21.45 -14.31 28.33
CA LEU A 80 -21.37 -13.08 27.51
C LEU A 80 -20.46 -13.22 26.28
N ASN A 81 -19.95 -14.43 25.98
CA ASN A 81 -19.02 -14.69 24.88
C ASN A 81 -17.71 -13.87 24.92
N ALA A 82 -17.33 -13.32 26.08
CA ALA A 82 -16.10 -12.53 26.26
C ALA A 82 -14.87 -13.38 26.60
N ASN A 83 -15.04 -14.70 26.73
CA ASN A 83 -13.99 -15.63 27.18
C ASN A 83 -12.77 -15.69 26.21
N ALA A 84 -12.97 -15.40 24.92
CA ALA A 84 -11.88 -15.38 23.94
C ALA A 84 -10.79 -14.34 24.27
N ASP A 85 -11.18 -13.18 24.81
CA ASP A 85 -10.23 -12.13 25.20
C ASP A 85 -9.51 -12.50 26.51
N VAL A 86 -10.22 -13.14 27.46
CA VAL A 86 -9.64 -13.64 28.72
C VAL A 86 -8.54 -14.66 28.45
N VAL A 87 -8.81 -15.65 27.59
CA VAL A 87 -7.82 -16.67 27.20
C VAL A 87 -6.60 -16.03 26.54
N LYS A 88 -6.82 -15.04 25.66
CA LYS A 88 -5.74 -14.29 25.02
C LYS A 88 -4.84 -13.59 26.03
N VAL A 89 -5.40 -12.94 27.05
CA VAL A 89 -4.62 -12.26 28.09
C VAL A 89 -3.85 -13.27 28.95
N SER A 90 -4.49 -14.37 29.35
CA SER A 90 -3.87 -15.45 30.11
C SER A 90 -2.62 -15.99 29.40
N ASN A 91 -2.77 -16.32 28.11
CA ASN A 91 -1.68 -16.82 27.27
C ASN A 91 -0.58 -15.78 26.98
N SER A 92 -0.84 -14.50 27.24
CA SER A 92 0.11 -13.42 26.94
C SER A 92 1.19 -13.22 28.01
N ARG A 93 1.04 -13.82 29.19
CA ARG A 93 1.96 -13.66 30.32
C ARG A 93 3.32 -14.28 29.96
N LYS A 94 4.34 -13.44 29.77
CA LYS A 94 5.71 -13.83 29.44
C LYS A 94 6.71 -13.15 30.35
N LEU A 95 7.94 -13.67 30.45
CA LEU A 95 9.01 -13.01 31.20
C LEU A 95 9.49 -11.76 30.44
N HIS A 96 9.81 -10.70 31.18
CA HIS A 96 10.41 -9.49 30.61
C HIS A 96 11.84 -9.74 30.12
N ALA A 97 12.19 -9.19 28.97
CA ALA A 97 13.57 -9.16 28.49
C ALA A 97 14.42 -8.16 29.32
N GLY A 98 15.71 -8.47 29.49
CA GLY A 98 16.68 -7.57 30.13
C GLY A 98 16.61 -7.50 31.66
N LYS A 99 17.09 -6.37 32.21
CA LYS A 99 17.34 -6.17 33.66
C LYS A 99 16.09 -5.90 34.49
N GLY A 100 14.93 -5.64 33.87
CA GLY A 100 13.67 -5.38 34.57
C GLY A 100 13.22 -6.54 35.48
N LYS A 101 13.63 -7.77 35.14
CA LYS A 101 13.40 -8.96 35.96
C LYS A 101 13.94 -8.85 37.39
N MET A 102 15.04 -8.13 37.57
CA MET A 102 15.70 -7.92 38.87
C MET A 102 15.08 -6.75 39.67
N ARG A 103 14.22 -5.94 39.03
CA ARG A 103 13.59 -4.75 39.64
C ARG A 103 12.11 -4.99 39.93
N ASN A 104 11.73 -6.21 40.31
CA ASN A 104 10.34 -6.61 40.57
C ASN A 104 9.37 -6.50 39.36
N HIS A 105 9.89 -6.38 38.13
CA HIS A 105 9.10 -6.37 36.89
C HIS A 105 9.37 -7.64 36.06
N ARG A 106 9.17 -8.81 36.68
CA ARG A 106 9.55 -10.11 36.08
C ARG A 106 8.65 -10.54 34.92
N HIS A 107 7.35 -10.30 35.01
CA HIS A 107 6.38 -10.73 34.01
C HIS A 107 5.80 -9.53 33.26
N ARG A 108 5.70 -9.67 31.94
CA ARG A 108 4.91 -8.81 31.08
C ARG A 108 3.60 -9.54 30.77
N GLN A 109 2.49 -8.92 31.13
CA GLN A 109 1.22 -9.22 30.47
C GLN A 109 1.05 -8.20 29.34
N ARG A 110 0.42 -8.60 28.24
CA ARG A 110 0.26 -7.70 27.10
C ARG A 110 -0.73 -6.59 27.50
N LEU A 111 -0.21 -5.44 27.91
CA LEU A 111 -0.98 -4.21 27.96
C LEU A 111 -1.25 -3.77 26.52
N LEU A 112 -2.53 -3.51 26.24
CA LEU A 112 -3.04 -3.24 24.91
C LEU A 112 -2.38 -1.99 24.31
N ARG A 113 -1.55 -2.20 23.29
CA ARG A 113 -1.09 -1.18 22.36
C ARG A 113 -1.65 -1.50 21.00
N SER A 114 -2.42 -0.57 20.43
CA SER A 114 -2.69 -0.58 19.01
C SER A 114 -1.36 -0.42 18.27
N LYS A 115 -1.17 -1.14 17.16
CA LYS A 115 -0.01 -0.93 16.27
C LYS A 115 -0.13 0.37 15.48
N ILE A 116 -1.35 0.89 15.34
CA ILE A 116 -1.71 2.06 14.56
C ILE A 116 -2.43 3.04 15.49
N SER A 117 -2.06 4.33 15.44
CA SER A 117 -2.67 5.39 16.25
C SER A 117 -3.95 5.98 15.63
N LYS A 118 -4.13 5.88 14.30
CA LYS A 118 -5.27 6.44 13.56
C LYS A 118 -5.70 5.51 12.41
N LEU A 119 -6.99 5.23 12.32
CA LEU A 119 -7.54 4.09 11.56
C LEU A 119 -8.22 4.45 10.24
N ASP A 120 -8.53 5.74 10.06
CA ASP A 120 -9.02 6.25 8.80
C ASP A 120 -7.85 6.35 7.82
N VAL A 121 -7.50 5.21 7.22
CA VAL A 121 -6.52 5.13 6.14
C VAL A 121 -6.94 6.05 4.99
N THR A 122 -8.24 6.20 4.74
CA THR A 122 -8.78 7.14 3.75
C THR A 122 -8.49 8.60 4.10
N TYR A 123 -8.69 9.02 5.35
CA TYR A 123 -8.36 10.37 5.81
C TYR A 123 -6.84 10.60 5.77
N LEU A 124 -6.05 9.62 6.20
CA LEU A 124 -4.59 9.70 6.18
C LEU A 124 -4.06 9.76 4.74
N SER A 125 -4.57 8.90 3.85
CA SER A 125 -4.19 8.89 2.44
C SER A 125 -4.60 10.16 1.72
N ASN A 126 -5.71 10.78 2.11
CA ASN A 126 -6.19 12.03 1.53
C ASN A 126 -5.71 13.27 2.28
N SER A 127 -4.79 13.14 3.25
CA SER A 127 -4.25 14.32 3.94
C SER A 127 -3.32 15.09 3.02
N ASP A 128 -3.35 16.42 3.14
CA ASP A 128 -2.55 17.31 2.30
C ASP A 128 -1.05 17.01 2.43
N GLU A 129 -0.59 16.62 3.63
CA GLU A 129 0.80 16.26 3.93
C GLU A 129 1.29 15.05 3.12
N ILE A 130 0.42 14.07 2.87
CA ILE A 130 0.74 12.87 2.11
C ILE A 130 0.57 13.15 0.62
N GLN A 131 -0.53 13.78 0.21
CA GLN A 131 -0.80 14.10 -1.19
C GLN A 131 0.16 15.15 -1.78
N SER A 132 0.74 16.03 -0.96
CA SER A 132 1.78 16.96 -1.42
C SER A 132 3.11 16.27 -1.77
N VAL A 133 3.35 15.07 -1.22
CA VAL A 133 4.59 14.29 -1.44
C VAL A 133 4.37 13.14 -2.43
N VAL A 134 3.17 12.58 -2.51
CA VAL A 134 2.84 11.44 -3.36
C VAL A 134 2.87 11.83 -4.84
N CYS A 135 3.61 11.06 -5.64
CA CYS A 135 3.62 11.22 -7.09
C CYS A 135 2.23 10.95 -7.69
N PRO A 136 1.81 11.71 -8.71
CA PRO A 136 0.53 11.47 -9.38
C PRO A 136 0.50 10.06 -9.98
N ALA A 137 -0.67 9.42 -9.89
CA ALA A 137 -0.85 8.06 -10.39
C ALA A 137 -0.58 7.98 -11.90
N ALA A 138 0.38 7.13 -12.30
CA ALA A 138 0.69 6.91 -13.70
C ALA A 138 -0.46 6.17 -14.41
N ARG A 139 -0.90 6.70 -15.56
CA ARG A 139 -1.91 6.05 -16.41
C ARG A 139 -1.27 4.97 -17.27
N ASN A 140 -1.39 3.71 -16.84
CA ASN A 140 -0.95 2.57 -17.65
C ASN A 140 -2.00 2.23 -18.71
N SER A 141 -1.87 2.79 -19.92
CA SER A 141 -2.70 2.36 -21.06
C SER A 141 -2.02 1.20 -21.78
N ARG A 142 -2.52 -0.03 -21.61
CA ARG A 142 -2.14 -1.14 -22.49
C ARG A 142 -2.82 -0.93 -23.84
N ARG A 143 -2.02 -0.77 -24.91
CA ARG A 143 -2.53 -0.68 -26.28
C ARG A 143 -2.18 -1.95 -27.03
N GLN A 144 -3.11 -2.44 -27.85
CA GLN A 144 -2.86 -3.59 -28.71
C GLN A 144 -1.85 -3.22 -29.81
N ASN A 145 -0.82 -4.04 -29.98
CA ASN A 145 0.19 -3.86 -31.02
C ASN A 145 -0.41 -4.24 -32.38
N LYS A 146 -0.63 -3.24 -33.24
CA LYS A 146 -1.11 -3.43 -34.61
C LYS A 146 0.07 -3.64 -35.56
N ASN A 147 -0.02 -4.64 -36.44
CA ASN A 147 1.04 -4.92 -37.41
C ASN A 147 1.17 -3.78 -38.45
N PRO A 148 2.33 -3.10 -38.56
CA PRO A 148 2.52 -1.96 -39.47
C PRO A 148 2.60 -2.35 -40.94
N LEU A 149 2.97 -3.59 -41.29
CA LEU A 149 3.03 -3.99 -42.69
C LEU A 149 1.63 -4.10 -43.31
N ILE A 150 0.66 -4.52 -42.48
CA ILE A 150 -0.76 -4.66 -42.84
C ILE A 150 -1.50 -3.34 -42.63
N ASN A 151 -1.31 -2.69 -41.47
CA ASN A 151 -2.01 -1.46 -41.13
C ASN A 151 -1.24 -0.21 -41.60
N LYS A 152 -1.69 0.36 -42.72
CA LYS A 152 -1.05 1.53 -43.37
C LYS A 152 -0.97 2.75 -42.45
N VAL A 153 -1.94 2.98 -41.57
CA VAL A 153 -1.95 4.13 -40.65
C VAL A 153 -0.83 4.03 -39.63
N VAL A 154 -0.60 2.82 -39.10
CA VAL A 154 0.50 2.56 -38.16
C VAL A 154 1.84 2.63 -38.88
N LEU A 155 1.93 2.11 -40.11
CA LEU A 155 3.13 2.21 -40.93
C LEU A 155 3.55 3.66 -41.15
N PHE A 156 2.61 4.51 -41.53
CA PHE A 156 2.90 5.91 -41.84
C PHE A 156 3.25 6.72 -40.60
N ARG A 157 2.76 6.32 -39.42
CA ARG A 157 3.18 6.92 -38.14
C ARG A 157 4.62 6.53 -37.77
N LEU A 158 5.03 5.29 -38.07
CA LEU A 158 6.39 4.80 -37.77
C LEU A 158 7.42 5.25 -38.81
N ASN A 159 7.03 5.24 -40.09
CA ASN A 159 7.88 5.61 -41.21
C ASN A 159 7.11 6.55 -42.16
N PRO A 160 7.27 7.88 -42.02
CA PRO A 160 6.57 8.85 -42.87
C PRO A 160 6.97 8.75 -44.34
N HIS A 161 8.20 8.35 -44.64
CA HIS A 161 8.72 8.20 -46.02
C HIS A 161 8.04 7.04 -46.77
N ALA A 162 7.50 6.04 -46.07
CA ALA A 162 6.77 4.93 -46.66
C ALA A 162 5.52 5.39 -47.46
N LYS A 163 4.95 6.54 -47.10
CA LYS A 163 3.82 7.13 -47.85
C LYS A 163 4.25 7.62 -49.23
N THR A 164 5.41 8.25 -49.32
CA THR A 164 5.99 8.78 -50.56
C THR A 164 6.47 7.65 -51.47
N ILE A 165 7.20 6.66 -50.93
CA ILE A 165 7.63 5.48 -51.69
C ILE A 165 6.42 4.75 -52.27
N ARG A 166 5.38 4.50 -51.48
CA ARG A 166 4.17 3.82 -51.97
C ARG A 166 3.44 4.64 -53.05
N ARG A 167 3.37 5.96 -52.92
CA ARG A 167 2.82 6.84 -53.96
C ARG A 167 3.64 6.76 -55.25
N HIS A 168 4.96 6.88 -55.17
CA HIS A 168 5.83 6.69 -56.34
C HIS A 168 5.67 5.29 -56.94
N GLY A 169 5.54 4.26 -56.11
CA GLY A 169 5.30 2.88 -56.52
C GLY A 169 3.95 2.65 -57.21
N ILE A 170 2.92 3.46 -56.93
CA ILE A 170 1.62 3.44 -57.63
C ILE A 170 1.69 4.23 -58.94
N CYS A 171 2.30 5.43 -58.90
CA CYS A 171 2.42 6.26 -60.09
C CYS A 171 3.36 5.66 -61.16
N LYS A 172 4.37 4.87 -60.77
CA LYS A 172 5.34 4.26 -61.69
C LYS A 172 4.70 3.28 -62.69
N PRO A 173 3.89 2.29 -62.29
CA PRO A 173 3.20 1.39 -63.23
C PRO A 173 2.14 2.11 -64.06
N GLU A 174 1.43 3.11 -63.53
CA GLU A 174 0.51 3.94 -64.32
C GLU A 174 1.23 4.70 -65.44
N ARG A 175 2.39 5.28 -65.13
CA ARG A 175 3.27 5.91 -66.13
C ARG A 175 3.78 4.91 -67.17
N LEU A 176 4.08 3.67 -66.77
CA LEU A 176 4.53 2.62 -67.68
C LEU A 176 3.40 2.10 -68.59
N LYS A 177 2.15 2.02 -68.10
CA LYS A 177 0.99 1.68 -68.93
C LYS A 177 0.67 2.76 -69.97
N ASN A 178 0.90 4.02 -69.62
CA ASN A 178 0.71 5.17 -70.52
C ASN A 178 1.92 5.43 -71.44
N ALA A 179 3.05 4.76 -71.22
CA ALA A 179 4.22 4.87 -72.08
C ALA A 179 4.03 4.03 -73.36
N LYS A 180 4.33 4.62 -74.52
CA LYS A 180 4.31 3.92 -75.82
C LYS A 180 5.29 2.73 -75.79
N LYS A 181 4.85 1.57 -76.30
CA LYS A 181 5.69 0.36 -76.42
C LYS A 181 6.99 0.71 -77.17
N PRO A 182 8.15 0.21 -76.72
CA PRO A 182 9.43 0.55 -77.33
C PRO A 182 9.45 0.10 -78.80
N LYS A 183 9.99 0.96 -79.66
CA LYS A 183 10.19 0.68 -81.08
C LYS A 183 11.18 -0.48 -81.21
N GLN A 184 10.86 -1.46 -82.07
CA GLN A 184 11.75 -2.57 -82.43
C GLN A 184 13.13 -2.03 -82.83
N PRO A 185 14.24 -2.68 -82.42
CA PRO A 185 15.58 -2.21 -82.75
C PRO A 185 15.79 -2.15 -84.26
N SER A 186 16.43 -1.08 -84.73
CA SER A 186 16.73 -0.86 -86.15
C SER A 186 17.77 -1.88 -86.67
N ALA A 187 17.63 -2.26 -87.94
CA ALA A 187 18.42 -3.28 -88.67
C ALA A 187 19.96 -3.22 -88.48
N ALA A 188 20.52 -2.09 -88.06
CA ALA A 188 21.93 -1.97 -87.69
C ALA A 188 22.34 -2.85 -86.50
N GLY A 189 21.44 -3.09 -85.55
CA GLY A 189 21.70 -3.99 -84.41
C GLY A 189 21.73 -5.46 -84.83
N GLU A 190 20.86 -5.86 -85.76
CA GLU A 190 20.81 -7.23 -86.30
C GLU A 190 22.04 -7.53 -87.16
N ALA A 191 22.48 -6.58 -88.00
CA ALA A 191 23.69 -6.71 -88.82
C ALA A 191 24.98 -6.77 -87.98
N PHE A 192 25.04 -6.01 -86.88
CA PHE A 192 26.18 -6.05 -85.94
C PHE A 192 26.25 -7.39 -85.18
N THR A 193 25.10 -7.95 -84.78
CA THR A 193 25.06 -9.29 -84.17
C THR A 193 25.35 -10.41 -85.16
N ALA A 194 25.01 -10.26 -86.44
CA ALA A 194 25.31 -11.24 -87.48
C ALA A 194 26.81 -11.33 -87.81
N ASN A 195 27.53 -10.20 -87.79
CA ASN A 195 28.98 -10.16 -88.00
C ASN A 195 29.81 -10.68 -86.81
N LEU A 196 29.23 -10.73 -85.62
CA LEU A 196 29.93 -11.22 -84.41
C LEU A 196 29.89 -12.74 -84.23
N PHE A 197 29.09 -13.46 -85.02
CA PHE A 197 28.85 -14.90 -84.86
C PHE A 197 29.09 -15.75 -86.14
N THR A 198 29.78 -15.23 -87.14
CA THR A 198 30.32 -16.07 -88.22
C THR A 198 31.62 -16.74 -87.76
N PRO A 199 31.80 -18.07 -87.95
CA PRO A 199 32.86 -18.87 -87.30
C PRO A 199 34.27 -18.52 -87.77
#